data_AF-A0A6B3FBS9-F1
#
_entry.id   AF-A0A6B3FBS9-F1
#
_cell.length_a   1.000
_cell.length_b   1.000
_cell.length_c   1.000
_cell.angle_alpha   90.00
_cell.angle_beta   90.00
_cell.angle_gamma   90.00
#
_symmetry.space_group_name_H-M   'P 1'
#
loop_
_entity.id
_entity.type
_entity.pdbx_description
1 polymer ?
#
loop_
_entity_poly.entity_id
_entity_poly.type
_entity_poly.pdbx_seq_one_letter_code
_entity_poly.pdbx_strand_id
1 'polypeptide(L)'
;MNGTVVRYEPRGGAVKLLTCRDAEVLICGPAGTGKSLAMLQKLHFTCLAVPGLRALLVRQTHASLTGTTLVTFERTVVGEAIAAGLVRWFGGSARQPPAYRYANGSEILVGGLDRPEKFLSSEFDRIAVDEATQISKTAHETLITRLRGGAPTYKQIVCAA
;
A
#
# COMPACT_ATOMS: atom_id res chain seq x y z
N MET A 1 -10.96 26.37 4.99
CA MET A 1 -10.74 24.92 4.89
C MET A 1 -9.42 24.63 5.58
N ASN A 2 -9.44 24.09 6.79
CA ASN A 2 -8.20 23.63 7.43
C ASN A 2 -7.78 22.35 6.73
N GLY A 3 -6.84 22.44 5.79
CA GLY A 3 -6.25 21.27 5.17
C GLY A 3 -5.50 20.45 6.22
N THR A 4 -5.76 19.15 6.28
CA THR A 4 -4.94 18.23 7.08
C THR A 4 -3.53 18.19 6.50
N VAL A 5 -2.52 18.47 7.32
CA VAL A 5 -1.11 18.50 6.89
C VAL A 5 -0.44 17.20 7.30
N VAL A 6 -0.23 16.28 6.36
CA VAL A 6 0.57 15.07 6.61
C VAL A 6 2.05 15.42 6.57
N ARG A 7 2.77 15.23 7.69
CA ARG A 7 4.22 15.50 7.78
C ARG A 7 5.01 14.20 7.75
N TYR A 8 5.90 14.06 6.77
CA TYR A 8 6.85 12.96 6.67
C TYR A 8 8.20 13.48 6.18
N GLU A 9 9.27 13.13 6.89
CA GLU A 9 10.65 13.52 6.57
C GLU A 9 11.48 12.29 6.12
N PRO A 10 11.41 11.90 4.83
CA PRO A 10 12.18 10.77 4.32
C PRO A 10 13.69 11.06 4.31
N ARG A 11 14.50 10.02 4.49
CA ARG A 11 15.97 10.09 4.37
C ARG A 11 16.51 9.01 3.42
N GLY A 12 17.63 9.30 2.76
CA GLY A 12 18.36 8.32 1.94
C GLY A 12 17.48 7.63 0.89
N GLY A 13 17.45 6.29 0.92
CA GLY A 13 16.66 5.48 -0.02
C GLY A 13 15.15 5.78 0.01
N ALA A 14 14.60 6.22 1.13
CA ALA A 14 13.19 6.61 1.23
C ALA A 14 12.86 7.83 0.35
N VAL A 15 13.78 8.80 0.26
CA VAL A 15 13.62 9.98 -0.62
C VAL A 15 13.53 9.54 -2.08
N LYS A 16 14.45 8.67 -2.50
CA LYS A 16 14.48 8.11 -3.85
C LYS A 16 13.20 7.32 -4.14
N LEU A 17 12.71 6.55 -3.16
CA LEU A 17 11.49 5.78 -3.30
C LEU A 17 10.28 6.68 -3.56
N LEU A 18 10.12 7.81 -2.84
CA LEU A 18 8.96 8.67 -3.01
C LEU A 18 8.83 9.24 -4.44
N THR A 19 9.94 9.55 -5.10
CA THR A 19 9.94 10.12 -6.45
C THR A 19 10.09 9.09 -7.57
N CYS A 20 10.52 7.86 -7.26
CA CYS A 20 10.75 6.79 -8.24
C CYS A 20 9.44 6.38 -8.95
N ARG A 21 9.50 6.21 -10.28
CA ARG A 21 8.37 5.82 -11.12
C ARG A 21 8.55 4.47 -11.83
N ASP A 22 9.63 3.74 -11.50
CA ASP A 22 9.90 2.43 -12.09
C ASP A 22 8.77 1.45 -11.75
N ALA A 23 8.45 0.53 -12.65
CA ALA A 23 7.31 -0.38 -12.48
C ALA A 23 7.51 -1.35 -11.31
N GLU A 24 8.75 -1.78 -11.05
CA GLU A 24 9.11 -2.67 -9.97
C GLU A 24 10.22 -2.04 -9.14
N VAL A 25 10.00 -1.91 -7.82
CA VAL A 25 10.95 -1.27 -6.92
C VAL A 25 11.14 -2.11 -5.68
N LEU A 26 12.39 -2.39 -5.32
CA LEU A 26 12.77 -2.97 -4.03
C LEU A 26 13.48 -1.90 -3.18
N ILE A 27 12.91 -1.59 -2.01
CA ILE A 27 13.62 -0.84 -0.98
C ILE A 27 14.15 -1.83 0.07
N CYS A 28 15.48 -1.95 0.13
CA CYS A 28 16.17 -2.91 0.98
C CYS A 28 17.09 -2.19 2.00
N GLY A 29 17.25 -2.78 3.18
CA GLY A 29 18.21 -2.32 4.19
C GLY A 29 18.01 -2.97 5.55
N PRO A 30 18.81 -2.63 6.57
CA PRO A 30 18.65 -3.15 7.93
C PRO A 30 17.27 -2.85 8.55
N ALA A 31 16.91 -3.59 9.60
CA ALA A 31 15.73 -3.29 10.40
C ALA A 31 15.82 -1.87 11.00
N GLY A 32 14.67 -1.20 11.17
CA GLY A 32 14.60 0.14 11.74
C GLY A 32 15.00 1.30 10.81
N THR A 33 15.27 1.03 9.53
CA THR A 33 15.69 2.06 8.55
C THR A 33 14.53 2.77 7.82
N GLY A 34 13.28 2.50 8.22
CA GLY A 34 12.11 3.23 7.72
C GLY A 34 11.59 2.81 6.34
N LYS A 35 11.98 1.64 5.83
CA LYS A 35 11.61 1.13 4.49
C LYS A 35 10.11 0.92 4.33
N SER A 36 9.50 0.17 5.25
CA SER A 36 8.06 -0.07 5.26
C SER A 36 7.28 1.23 5.43
N LEU A 37 7.77 2.14 6.28
CA LEU A 37 7.17 3.47 6.45
C LEU A 37 7.21 4.27 5.14
N ALA A 38 8.35 4.32 4.44
CA ALA A 38 8.49 5.02 3.17
C ALA A 38 7.56 4.46 2.09
N MET A 39 7.45 3.13 2.00
CA MET A 39 6.52 2.43 1.10
C MET A 39 5.06 2.79 1.43
N LEU A 40 4.67 2.72 2.70
CA LEU A 40 3.32 3.05 3.16
C LEU A 40 2.97 4.52 2.92
N GLN A 41 3.90 5.45 3.18
CA GLN A 41 3.74 6.88 2.92
C GLN A 41 3.53 7.14 1.42
N LYS A 42 4.36 6.53 0.56
CA LYS A 42 4.18 6.63 -0.89
C LYS A 42 2.80 6.14 -1.33
N LEU A 43 2.37 4.98 -0.81
CA LEU A 43 1.07 4.41 -1.12
C LEU A 43 -0.07 5.36 -0.71
N HIS A 44 0.00 5.89 0.51
CA HIS A 44 -0.98 6.83 1.06
C HIS A 44 -1.05 8.14 0.27
N PHE A 45 0.09 8.79 0.02
CA PHE A 45 0.15 10.03 -0.75
C PHE A 45 -0.38 9.86 -2.16
N THR A 46 -0.08 8.72 -2.80
CA THR A 46 -0.61 8.46 -4.15
C THR A 46 -2.13 8.28 -4.11
N CYS A 47 -2.69 7.59 -3.09
CA CYS A 47 -4.14 7.45 -2.93
C CYS A 47 -4.85 8.78 -2.68
N LEU A 48 -4.23 9.70 -1.92
CA LEU A 48 -4.74 11.06 -1.72
C LEU A 48 -4.69 11.89 -3.01
N ALA A 49 -3.61 11.79 -3.77
CA ALA A 49 -3.34 12.64 -4.93
C ALA A 49 -4.04 12.20 -6.22
N VAL A 50 -4.24 10.89 -6.42
CA VAL A 50 -4.82 10.33 -7.65
C VAL A 50 -6.23 9.81 -7.34
N PRO A 51 -7.30 10.45 -7.85
CA PRO A 51 -8.67 9.98 -7.66
C PRO A 51 -8.92 8.60 -8.29
N GLY A 52 -9.74 7.78 -7.63
CA GLY A 52 -10.13 6.46 -8.12
C GLY A 52 -9.00 5.43 -8.19
N LEU A 53 -7.86 5.68 -7.53
CA LEU A 53 -6.72 4.78 -7.51
C LEU A 53 -7.04 3.51 -6.73
N ARG A 54 -6.77 2.35 -7.33
CA ARG A 54 -6.92 1.05 -6.66
C ARG A 54 -5.55 0.52 -6.26
N ALA A 55 -5.34 0.37 -4.96
CA ALA A 55 -4.11 -0.12 -4.37
C ALA A 55 -4.32 -1.44 -3.63
N LEU A 56 -3.24 -2.22 -3.52
CA LEU A 56 -3.17 -3.42 -2.71
C LEU A 56 -1.97 -3.32 -1.74
N LEU A 57 -2.20 -3.59 -0.47
CA LEU A 57 -1.17 -3.75 0.55
C LEU A 57 -1.19 -5.19 1.07
N VAL A 58 -0.08 -5.90 0.87
CA VAL A 58 0.04 -7.31 1.21
C VAL A 58 1.30 -7.64 2.00
N ARG A 59 1.24 -8.77 2.69
CA ARG A 59 2.35 -9.47 3.33
C ARG A 59 2.13 -10.98 3.16
N GLN A 60 3.11 -11.80 3.51
CA GLN A 60 3.01 -13.27 3.39
C GLN A 60 1.71 -13.84 4.00
N THR A 61 1.31 -13.39 5.18
CA THR A 61 0.03 -13.81 5.80
C THR A 61 -0.80 -12.60 6.22
N HIS A 62 -2.12 -12.76 6.22
CA HIS A 62 -3.03 -11.71 6.69
C HIS A 62 -2.80 -11.41 8.17
N ALA A 63 -2.55 -12.43 8.99
CA ALA A 63 -2.26 -12.28 10.41
C ALA A 63 -1.03 -11.39 10.65
N SER A 64 0.09 -11.67 9.95
CA SER A 64 1.30 -10.86 10.05
C SER A 64 1.05 -9.42 9.58
N LEU A 65 0.30 -9.23 8.50
CA LEU A 65 -0.06 -7.90 8.02
C LEU A 65 -0.82 -7.10 9.09
N THR A 66 -1.87 -7.71 9.67
CA THR A 66 -2.72 -7.05 10.67
C THR A 66 -1.98 -6.72 11.96
N GLY A 67 -1.09 -7.61 12.41
CA GLY A 67 -0.36 -7.42 13.67
C GLY A 67 0.83 -6.46 13.59
N THR A 68 1.26 -6.05 12.39
CA THR A 68 2.50 -5.27 12.21
C THR A 68 2.31 -4.08 11.25
N THR A 69 2.20 -4.35 9.95
CA THR A 69 2.17 -3.34 8.89
C THR A 69 0.94 -2.43 9.04
N LEU A 70 -0.25 -2.97 9.32
CA LEU A 70 -1.45 -2.15 9.51
C LEU A 70 -1.38 -1.32 10.78
N VAL A 71 -0.84 -1.87 11.88
CA VAL A 71 -0.62 -1.11 13.11
C VAL A 71 0.27 0.12 12.85
N THR A 72 1.34 -0.06 12.06
CA THR A 72 2.20 1.04 11.65
C THR A 72 1.46 2.04 10.77
N PHE A 73 0.71 1.55 9.78
CA PHE A 73 -0.05 2.38 8.86
C PHE A 73 -1.08 3.25 9.59
N GLU A 74 -1.89 2.66 10.46
CA GLU A 74 -2.91 3.34 11.25
C GLU A 74 -2.32 4.41 12.17
N ARG A 75 -1.25 4.05 12.91
CA ARG A 75 -0.66 4.94 13.91
C ARG A 75 0.17 6.08 13.32
N THR A 76 0.82 5.86 12.17
CA THR A 76 1.88 6.76 11.70
C THR A 76 1.64 7.35 10.31
N VAL A 77 0.68 6.82 9.55
CA VAL A 77 0.45 7.24 8.16
C VAL A 77 -0.96 7.75 7.96
N VAL A 78 -1.98 6.92 8.22
CA VAL A 78 -3.36 7.22 7.81
C VAL A 78 -4.22 7.82 8.93
N GLY A 79 -3.77 7.78 10.18
CA GLY A 79 -4.54 8.20 11.36
C GLY A 79 -5.10 9.62 11.27
N GLU A 80 -4.30 10.60 10.84
CA GLU A 80 -4.76 11.98 10.66
C GLU A 80 -5.80 12.10 9.53
N ALA A 81 -5.62 11.36 8.45
CA ALA A 81 -6.56 11.34 7.34
C ALA A 81 -7.90 10.68 7.72
N ILE A 82 -7.87 9.68 8.61
CA ILE A 82 -9.07 9.09 9.21
C ILE A 82 -9.77 10.11 10.12
N ALA A 83 -9.02 10.76 11.02
CA ALA A 83 -9.58 11.78 11.92
C ALA A 83 -10.21 12.95 11.16
N ALA A 84 -9.66 13.29 10.00
CA ALA A 84 -10.19 14.33 9.11
C ALA A 84 -11.35 13.85 8.20
N GLY A 85 -11.74 12.58 8.27
CA GLY A 85 -12.80 12.01 7.43
C GLY A 85 -12.43 11.83 5.95
N LEU A 86 -11.15 11.98 5.59
CA LEU A 86 -10.64 11.76 4.24
C LEU A 86 -10.49 10.29 3.91
N VAL A 87 -10.33 9.44 4.93
CA VAL A 87 -10.19 8.00 4.81
C VAL A 87 -11.12 7.31 5.80
N ARG A 88 -11.74 6.22 5.38
CA ARG A 88 -12.53 5.34 6.26
C ARG A 88 -12.09 3.89 6.10
N TRP A 89 -12.08 3.17 7.21
CA TRP A 89 -11.91 1.73 7.19
C TRP A 89 -13.20 1.03 6.72
N PHE A 90 -13.04 0.06 5.85
CA PHE A 90 -14.07 -0.88 5.45
C PHE A 90 -13.63 -2.29 5.88
N GLY A 91 -14.35 -2.89 6.81
CA GLY A 91 -14.01 -4.19 7.42
C GLY A 91 -14.11 -5.40 6.49
N GLY A 92 -14.42 -5.18 5.21
CA GLY A 92 -14.63 -6.25 4.24
C GLY A 92 -16.05 -6.82 4.26
N SER A 93 -16.29 -7.74 3.35
CA SER A 93 -17.51 -8.56 3.24
C SER A 93 -17.17 -9.90 2.60
N ALA A 94 -18.15 -10.78 2.44
CA ALA A 94 -17.97 -12.01 1.68
C ALA A 94 -17.50 -11.77 0.22
N ARG A 95 -17.82 -10.59 -0.36
CA ARG A 95 -17.52 -10.25 -1.76
C ARG A 95 -16.31 -9.34 -1.93
N GLN A 96 -15.89 -8.63 -0.89
CA GLN A 96 -14.84 -7.61 -0.98
C GLN A 96 -13.90 -7.72 0.21
N PRO A 97 -12.57 -7.75 0.01
CA PRO A 97 -11.63 -7.74 1.10
C PRO A 97 -11.71 -6.43 1.90
N PRO A 98 -11.16 -6.42 3.12
CA PRO A 98 -11.04 -5.19 3.90
C PRO A 98 -10.20 -4.14 3.17
N ALA A 99 -10.51 -2.86 3.36
CA ALA A 99 -9.86 -1.77 2.65
C ALA A 99 -9.92 -0.43 3.39
N TYR A 100 -8.94 0.43 3.13
CA TYR A 100 -9.01 1.86 3.43
C TYR A 100 -9.58 2.60 2.23
N ARG A 101 -10.73 3.25 2.40
CA ARG A 101 -11.44 3.98 1.32
C ARG A 101 -11.27 5.48 1.49
N TYR A 102 -10.82 6.14 0.44
CA TYR A 102 -10.54 7.57 0.40
C TYR A 102 -11.74 8.33 -0.15
N ALA A 103 -11.92 9.59 0.28
CA ALA A 103 -13.02 10.44 -0.15
C ALA A 103 -13.02 10.74 -1.67
N ASN A 104 -11.86 10.66 -2.32
CA ASN A 104 -11.70 10.83 -3.78
C ASN A 104 -11.97 9.54 -4.58
N GLY A 105 -12.51 8.49 -3.95
CA GLY A 105 -12.82 7.21 -4.58
C GLY A 105 -11.64 6.22 -4.64
N SER A 106 -10.44 6.62 -4.20
CA SER A 106 -9.30 5.70 -4.11
C SER A 106 -9.47 4.69 -2.98
N GLU A 107 -8.80 3.55 -3.08
CA GLU A 107 -8.84 2.50 -2.06
C GLU A 107 -7.51 1.77 -1.93
N ILE A 108 -7.18 1.36 -0.70
CA ILE A 108 -6.11 0.39 -0.42
C ILE A 108 -6.77 -0.87 0.12
N LEU A 109 -6.86 -1.91 -0.71
CA LEU A 109 -7.24 -3.25 -0.28
C LEU A 109 -6.10 -3.84 0.56
N VAL A 110 -6.44 -4.60 1.60
CA VAL A 110 -5.45 -5.26 2.45
C VAL A 110 -5.64 -6.78 2.43
N GLY A 111 -4.53 -7.52 2.47
CA GLY A 111 -4.57 -8.95 2.23
C GLY A 111 -3.31 -9.73 2.61
N GLY A 112 -3.48 -11.00 2.91
CA GLY A 112 -2.37 -11.94 2.99
C GLY A 112 -2.21 -12.76 1.72
N LEU A 113 -0.97 -13.08 1.35
CA LEU A 113 -0.67 -13.99 0.24
C LEU A 113 -0.93 -15.47 0.57
N ASP A 114 -1.32 -15.77 1.81
CA ASP A 114 -1.85 -17.07 2.25
C ASP A 114 -3.27 -17.36 1.74
N ARG A 115 -3.97 -16.34 1.23
CA ARG A 115 -5.28 -16.47 0.56
C ARG A 115 -5.35 -15.57 -0.69
N PRO A 116 -4.52 -15.85 -1.71
CA PRO A 116 -4.34 -14.95 -2.85
C PRO A 116 -5.58 -14.88 -3.76
N GLU A 117 -6.49 -15.86 -3.68
CA GLU A 117 -7.67 -15.99 -4.55
C GLU A 117 -8.55 -14.73 -4.52
N LYS A 118 -8.57 -14.02 -3.38
CA LYS A 118 -9.31 -12.78 -3.19
C LYS A 118 -8.84 -11.62 -4.07
N PHE A 119 -7.62 -11.70 -4.60
CA PHE A 119 -7.01 -10.62 -5.40
C PHE A 119 -6.76 -11.03 -6.86
N LEU A 120 -6.90 -12.31 -7.22
CA LEU A 120 -6.57 -12.81 -8.55
C LEU A 120 -7.41 -12.19 -9.67
N SER A 121 -8.65 -11.80 -9.39
CA SER A 121 -9.54 -11.14 -10.35
C SER A 121 -9.52 -9.61 -10.22
N SER A 122 -8.67 -9.05 -9.37
CA SER A 122 -8.58 -7.61 -9.16
C SER A 122 -7.54 -6.95 -10.07
N GLU A 123 -7.73 -5.66 -10.29
CA GLU A 123 -6.87 -4.81 -11.09
C GLU A 123 -6.43 -3.62 -10.25
N PHE A 124 -5.12 -3.42 -10.17
CA PHE A 124 -4.50 -2.45 -9.28
C PHE A 124 -3.61 -1.48 -10.05
N ASP A 125 -3.54 -0.26 -9.56
CA ASP A 125 -2.59 0.77 -9.98
C ASP A 125 -1.30 0.70 -9.17
N ARG A 126 -1.42 0.36 -7.87
CA ARG A 126 -0.31 0.23 -6.93
C ARG A 126 -0.40 -1.08 -6.17
N ILE A 127 0.75 -1.72 -5.99
CA ILE A 127 0.88 -2.85 -5.07
C ILE A 127 2.04 -2.54 -4.12
N ALA A 128 1.83 -2.77 -2.82
CA ALA A 128 2.84 -2.66 -1.79
C ALA A 128 2.98 -4.01 -1.10
N VAL A 129 4.19 -4.54 -1.07
CA VAL A 129 4.53 -5.82 -0.43
C VAL A 129 5.48 -5.54 0.72
N ASP A 130 5.00 -5.74 1.95
CA ASP A 130 5.86 -5.64 3.13
C ASP A 130 6.55 -6.99 3.39
N GLU A 131 7.79 -6.90 3.84
CA GLU A 131 8.69 -8.04 4.05
C GLU A 131 8.70 -9.04 2.90
N ALA A 132 9.09 -8.50 1.75
CA ALA A 132 9.16 -9.22 0.49
C ALA A 132 10.16 -10.40 0.51
N THR A 133 11.08 -10.45 1.48
CA THR A 133 11.95 -11.62 1.70
C THR A 133 11.18 -12.87 2.13
N GLN A 134 9.94 -12.71 2.62
CA GLN A 134 9.08 -13.80 3.08
C GLN A 134 8.15 -14.33 2.00
N ILE A 135 8.10 -13.70 0.81
CA ILE A 135 7.18 -14.08 -0.27
C ILE A 135 7.90 -14.88 -1.35
N SER A 136 7.16 -15.75 -2.04
CA SER A 136 7.72 -16.51 -3.16
C SER A 136 7.81 -15.64 -4.42
N LYS A 137 8.78 -15.96 -5.29
CA LYS A 137 8.90 -15.34 -6.61
C LYS A 137 7.61 -15.48 -7.44
N THR A 138 6.98 -16.65 -7.41
CA THR A 138 5.70 -16.89 -8.10
C THR A 138 4.58 -15.98 -7.60
N ALA A 139 4.52 -15.70 -6.28
CA ALA A 139 3.55 -14.76 -5.74
C ALA A 139 3.82 -13.34 -6.24
N HIS A 140 5.09 -12.90 -6.26
CA HIS A 140 5.49 -11.60 -6.82
C HIS A 140 5.10 -11.47 -8.30
N GLU A 141 5.46 -12.46 -9.13
CA GLU A 141 5.10 -12.49 -10.55
C GLU A 141 3.58 -12.45 -10.77
N THR A 142 2.82 -13.18 -9.93
CA THR A 142 1.36 -13.16 -9.96
C THR A 142 0.81 -11.77 -9.68
N LEU A 143 1.34 -11.07 -8.67
CA LEU A 143 0.93 -9.71 -8.34
C LEU A 143 1.20 -8.72 -9.48
N ILE A 144 2.36 -8.82 -10.14
CA ILE A 144 2.69 -7.97 -11.29
C ILE A 144 1.62 -8.07 -12.38
N THR A 145 1.10 -9.27 -12.67
CA THR A 145 0.03 -9.43 -13.68
C THR A 145 -1.26 -8.68 -13.36
N ARG A 146 -1.44 -8.21 -12.12
CA ARG A 146 -2.59 -7.43 -11.65
C ARG A 146 -2.38 -5.92 -11.71
N LEU A 147 -1.18 -5.45 -12.08
CA LEU A 147 -0.87 -4.03 -12.28
C LEU A 147 -1.45 -3.48 -13.58
N ARG A 148 -2.78 -3.42 -13.65
CA ARG A 148 -3.55 -3.00 -14.83
C ARG A 148 -4.76 -2.11 -14.50
N GLY A 149 -4.72 -1.45 -13.34
CA GLY A 149 -5.77 -0.53 -12.91
C GLY A 149 -5.99 0.65 -13.87
N GLY A 150 -7.17 1.25 -13.81
CA GLY A 150 -7.58 2.31 -14.73
C GLY A 150 -7.25 3.74 -14.31
N ALA A 151 -6.65 3.96 -13.14
CA ALA A 151 -6.39 5.33 -12.66
C ALA A 151 -5.32 6.04 -13.51
N PRO A 152 -5.39 7.38 -13.66
CA PRO A 152 -4.51 8.16 -14.54
C PRO A 152 -3.11 8.35 -13.92
N THR A 153 -2.40 7.24 -13.76
CA THR A 153 -1.06 7.18 -13.17
C THR A 153 -0.29 5.98 -13.71
N TYR A 154 1.04 6.03 -13.63
CA TYR A 154 1.92 4.89 -13.92
C TYR A 154 1.54 3.68 -13.05
N LYS A 155 1.93 2.45 -13.38
CA LYS A 155 1.68 1.27 -12.54
C LYS A 155 2.94 0.91 -11.79
N GLN A 156 2.83 0.48 -10.53
CA GLN A 156 4.01 0.18 -9.73
C GLN A 156 3.74 -0.83 -8.63
N ILE A 157 4.64 -1.79 -8.48
CA ILE A 157 4.81 -2.62 -7.29
C ILE A 157 6.04 -2.14 -6.50
N VAL A 158 5.87 -1.94 -5.21
CA VAL A 158 6.94 -1.61 -4.27
C VAL A 158 7.05 -2.72 -3.25
N CYS A 159 8.26 -3.27 -3.12
CA CYS A 159 8.61 -4.30 -2.15
C CYS A 159 9.53 -3.70 -1.09
N ALA A 160 9.23 -3.93 0.19
CA ALA A 160 10.12 -3.61 1.30
C ALA A 160 10.77 -4.89 1.84
N ALA A 161 12.10 -4.89 1.97
CA ALA A 161 12.91 -6.00 2.47
C ALA A 161 13.88 -5.53 3.56
#